data_AF-A0A814L7Y1-F1
#
_entry.id   AF-A0A814L7Y1-F1
#
_cell.length_a   1.000
_cell.length_b   1.000
_cell.length_c   1.000
_cell.angle_alpha   90.00
_cell.angle_beta   90.00
_cell.angle_gamma   90.00
#
_symmetry.space_group_name_H-M   'P 1'
#
loop_
_entity.id
_entity.type
_entity.pdbx_description
1 polymer ?
#
loop_
_entity_poly.entity_id
_entity_poly.type
_entity_poly.pdbx_seq_one_letter_code
_entity_poly.pdbx_strand_id
1 'polypeptide(L)'
;MAFEVSRLFGGFLLAPSRVPVYFSWLDALSYIKYSFVGASLNELHGLQLNCNGLKTTMFNATYNITETCITSGEELIKERGYDHISLEGCIGVLIAFIIFCRAWAFIGVRFLKN
;
A
#
# COMPACT_ATOMS: atom_id res chain seq x y z
N MET A 1 12.34 -15.49 3.45
CA MET A 1 11.96 -14.51 4.49
C MET A 1 11.81 -13.09 3.95
N ALA A 2 12.73 -12.57 3.11
CA ALA A 2 12.65 -11.19 2.60
C ALA A 2 11.34 -10.87 1.84
N PHE A 3 10.84 -11.79 1.00
CA PHE A 3 9.56 -11.62 0.30
C PHE A 3 8.35 -11.53 1.23
N GLU A 4 8.38 -12.21 2.38
CA GLU A 4 7.27 -12.18 3.35
C GLU A 4 7.22 -10.84 4.09
N VAL A 5 8.38 -10.23 4.36
CA VAL A 5 8.47 -8.88 4.93
C VAL A 5 7.89 -7.86 3.93
N SER A 6 8.28 -7.93 2.66
CA SER A 6 7.73 -7.04 1.63
C SER A 6 6.21 -7.17 1.49
N ARG A 7 5.67 -8.38 1.64
CA ARG A 7 4.22 -8.62 1.63
C ARG A 7 3.50 -8.00 2.83
N LEU A 8 4.09 -8.13 4.03
CA LEU A 8 3.52 -7.56 5.25
C LEU A 8 3.42 -6.02 5.16
N PHE A 9 4.48 -5.38 4.68
CA PHE A 9 4.55 -3.93 4.45
C PHE A 9 4.08 -3.54 3.04
N GLY A 10 3.21 -4.34 2.42
CA GLY A 10 2.72 -4.10 1.05
C GLY A 10 1.64 -3.01 0.94
N GLY A 11 1.30 -2.30 2.01
CA GLY A 11 0.25 -1.28 2.05
C GLY A 11 -1.18 -1.80 2.26
N PHE A 12 -1.46 -3.06 1.89
CA PHE A 12 -2.78 -3.69 2.10
C PHE A 12 -2.96 -4.23 3.53
N LEU A 13 -2.06 -5.12 3.97
CA LEU A 13 -2.14 -5.76 5.29
C LEU A 13 -1.81 -4.79 6.41
N LEU A 14 -0.77 -3.97 6.20
CA LEU A 14 -0.38 -2.89 7.08
C LEU A 14 -0.45 -1.58 6.29
N ALA A 15 -1.45 -0.77 6.61
CA ALA A 15 -1.64 0.53 5.97
C ALA A 15 -0.51 1.50 6.40
N PRO A 16 0.00 2.37 5.51
CA PRO A 16 1.05 3.34 5.83
C PRO A 16 0.75 4.19 7.07
N SER A 17 -0.52 4.56 7.29
CA SER A 17 -0.95 5.34 8.47
C SER A 17 -0.81 4.60 9.81
N ARG A 18 -0.66 3.27 9.80
CA ARG A 18 -0.57 2.42 10.99
C ARG A 18 0.84 1.88 11.25
N VAL A 19 1.82 2.21 10.40
CA VAL A 19 3.21 1.75 10.57
C VAL A 19 3.90 2.55 11.69
N PRO A 20 4.49 1.89 12.71
CA PRO A 20 5.29 2.59 13.71
C PRO A 20 6.50 3.29 13.08
N VAL A 21 6.80 4.51 13.53
CA VAL A 21 7.87 5.36 12.98
C VAL A 21 9.23 4.63 12.90
N TYR A 22 9.54 3.79 13.89
CA TYR A 22 10.77 2.99 13.92
C TYR A 22 10.92 2.03 12.74
N PHE A 23 9.82 1.51 12.18
CA PHE A 23 9.83 0.57 11.04
C PHE A 23 9.48 1.22 9.70
N SER A 24 9.37 2.55 9.66
CA SER A 24 9.05 3.30 8.43
C SER A 24 10.02 3.04 7.27
N TRP A 25 11.29 2.75 7.57
CA TRP A 25 12.29 2.42 6.55
C TRP A 25 12.06 1.06 5.90
N LEU A 26 11.54 0.07 6.64
CA LEU A 26 11.17 -1.24 6.07
C LEU A 26 9.94 -1.11 5.16
N ASP A 27 9.00 -0.27 5.56
CA ASP A 27 7.85 0.09 4.73
C ASP A 27 8.29 0.77 3.43
N ALA A 28 9.27 1.68 3.50
CA ALA A 28 9.83 2.33 2.33
C ALA A 28 10.61 1.38 1.39
N LEU A 29 11.17 0.29 1.92
CA LEU A 29 11.92 -0.70 1.13
C LEU A 29 11.02 -1.67 0.36
N SER A 30 9.75 -1.79 0.73
CA SER A 30 8.82 -2.71 0.06
C SER A 30 8.41 -2.19 -1.32
N TYR A 31 8.92 -2.83 -2.38
CA TYR A 31 8.51 -2.50 -3.75
C TYR A 31 7.01 -2.79 -3.99
N ILE A 32 6.43 -3.78 -3.28
CA ILE A 32 5.02 -4.17 -3.41
C ILE A 32 4.11 -3.01 -2.97
N LYS A 33 4.52 -2.26 -1.94
CA LYS A 33 3.80 -1.08 -1.46
C LYS A 33 3.51 -0.09 -2.57
N TYR A 34 4.52 0.30 -3.34
CA TYR A 34 4.36 1.32 -4.38
C TYR A 34 3.45 0.84 -5.51
N SER A 35 3.48 -0.46 -5.83
CA SER A 35 2.55 -1.03 -6.81
C SER A 35 1.11 -1.04 -6.30
N PHE A 36 0.89 -1.44 -5.05
CA PHE A 36 -0.43 -1.50 -4.45
C PHE A 36 -1.04 -0.11 -4.20
N VAL A 37 -0.25 0.82 -3.67
CA VAL A 37 -0.67 2.22 -3.44
C VAL A 37 -0.96 2.90 -4.77
N GLY A 38 -0.11 2.72 -5.80
CA GLY A 38 -0.38 3.24 -7.14
C GLY A 38 -1.68 2.69 -7.74
N ALA A 39 -1.91 1.38 -7.66
CA ALA A 39 -3.16 0.78 -8.12
C ALA A 39 -4.37 1.31 -7.32
N SER A 40 -4.24 1.42 -6.00
CA SER A 40 -5.30 1.93 -5.13
C SER A 40 -5.65 3.38 -5.48
N LEU A 41 -4.67 4.25 -5.71
CA LEU A 41 -4.89 5.63 -6.14
C LEU A 41 -5.56 5.70 -7.53
N ASN A 42 -5.23 4.78 -8.44
CA ASN A 42 -5.86 4.73 -9.76
C ASN A 42 -7.34 4.32 -9.69
N GLU A 43 -7.68 3.34 -8.85
CA GLU A 43 -9.04 2.80 -8.77
C GLU A 43 -9.96 3.60 -7.84
N LEU A 44 -9.42 4.18 -6.76
CA LEU A 44 -10.21 4.89 -5.75
C LEU A 44 -10.46 6.35 -6.11
N HIS A 45 -9.71 6.92 -7.06
CA HIS A 45 -9.89 8.31 -7.46
C HIS A 45 -11.23 8.49 -8.20
N GLY A 46 -12.11 9.33 -7.64
CA GLY A 46 -13.45 9.58 -8.15
C GLY A 46 -14.46 8.48 -7.80
N LEU A 47 -14.09 7.48 -7.01
CA LEU A 47 -14.97 6.37 -6.67
C LEU A 47 -15.96 6.76 -5.58
N GLN A 48 -17.25 6.63 -5.88
CA GLN A 48 -18.33 6.81 -4.91
C GLN A 48 -18.78 5.44 -4.40
N LEU A 49 -18.80 5.27 -3.07
CA LEU A 49 -19.18 4.03 -2.41
C LEU A 49 -20.60 4.16 -1.87
N ASN A 50 -21.53 3.39 -2.45
CA ASN A 50 -22.90 3.38 -1.97
C ASN A 50 -23.06 2.39 -0.80
N CYS A 51 -23.37 2.91 0.39
CA CYS A 51 -23.55 2.13 1.61
C CYS A 51 -24.89 1.39 1.71
N ASN A 52 -25.67 1.29 0.62
CA ASN A 52 -27.03 0.73 0.62
C ASN A 52 -27.15 -0.76 1.03
N GLY A 53 -26.04 -1.46 1.24
CA GLY A 53 -25.98 -2.85 1.68
C GLY A 53 -25.46 -3.07 3.10
N LEU A 54 -24.94 -2.04 3.79
CA LEU A 54 -24.41 -2.17 5.16
C LEU A 54 -25.54 -2.10 6.19
N LYS A 55 -26.58 -2.92 6.00
CA LYS A 55 -27.50 -3.26 7.08
C LYS A 55 -26.76 -4.25 7.97
N THR A 56 -26.06 -3.74 8.99
CA THR A 56 -25.74 -4.42 10.26
C THR A 56 -26.13 -5.90 10.34
N THR A 57 -25.36 -6.80 9.70
CA THR A 57 -25.46 -8.23 10.01
C THR A 57 -24.22 -8.64 10.80
N MET A 58 -24.36 -8.44 12.12
CA MET A 58 -23.90 -9.33 13.19
C MET A 58 -22.51 -9.08 13.84
N PHE A 59 -22.51 -8.39 14.98
CA PHE A 59 -21.92 -8.89 16.24
C PHE A 59 -22.66 -8.28 17.45
N ASN A 60 -23.72 -8.98 17.89
CA ASN A 60 -24.52 -8.80 19.12
C ASN A 60 -25.20 -7.42 19.37
N ALA A 61 -26.51 -7.45 19.55
CA ALA A 61 -27.43 -6.30 19.64
C ALA A 61 -27.31 -5.43 20.92
N THR A 62 -26.10 -5.12 21.38
CA THR A 62 -25.86 -4.38 22.63
C THR A 62 -24.89 -3.20 22.48
N TYR A 63 -24.29 -3.01 21.31
CA TYR A 63 -23.44 -1.84 21.05
C TYR A 63 -23.85 -1.18 19.73
N ASN A 64 -24.27 0.09 19.78
CA ASN A 64 -24.43 0.92 18.59
C ASN A 64 -23.03 1.15 18.00
N ILE A 65 -22.55 0.22 17.16
CA ILE A 65 -21.38 0.47 16.32
C ILE A 65 -21.85 1.47 15.27
N THR A 66 -21.59 2.75 15.51
CA THR A 66 -21.57 3.75 14.43
C THR A 66 -20.33 3.46 13.58
N GLU A 67 -20.38 2.38 12.79
CA GLU A 67 -19.35 2.14 11.80
C GLU A 67 -19.58 3.20 10.72
N THR A 68 -18.70 4.20 10.69
CA THR A 68 -18.73 5.27 9.72
C THR A 68 -18.45 4.64 8.36
N CYS A 69 -19.52 4.33 7.62
CA CYS A 69 -19.39 3.83 6.27
C CYS A 69 -18.70 4.91 5.43
N ILE A 70 -17.57 4.54 4.84
CA ILE A 70 -16.79 5.46 4.03
C ILE A 70 -17.49 5.60 2.69
N THR A 71 -17.84 6.84 2.34
CA THR A 71 -18.74 7.11 1.20
C THR A 71 -17.99 7.42 -0.08
N SER A 72 -16.68 7.67 -0.01
CA SER A 72 -15.84 8.00 -1.15
C SER A 72 -14.47 7.35 -1.08
N GLY A 73 -13.89 7.07 -2.25
CA GLY A 73 -12.53 6.54 -2.36
C GLY A 73 -11.46 7.50 -1.84
N GLU A 74 -11.70 8.81 -1.91
CA GLU A 74 -10.82 9.84 -1.35
C GLU A 74 -10.73 9.78 0.18
N GLU A 75 -11.84 9.48 0.85
CA GLU A 75 -11.87 9.27 2.30
C GLU A 75 -11.06 8.03 2.69
N LEU A 76 -11.19 6.94 1.92
CA LEU A 76 -10.40 5.71 2.09
C LEU A 76 -8.89 5.96 1.91
N ILE A 77 -8.51 6.72 0.87
CA ILE A 77 -7.11 7.07 0.59
C ILE A 77 -6.50 7.81 1.79
N LYS A 78 -7.23 8.78 2.36
CA LYS A 78 -6.78 9.56 3.52
C LYS A 78 -6.69 8.72 4.79
N GLU A 79 -7.70 7.91 5.09
CA GLU A 79 -7.71 7.08 6.29
C GLU A 79 -6.54 6.07 6.29
N ARG A 80 -6.24 5.49 5.13
CA ARG A 80 -5.15 4.52 4.97
C ARG A 80 -3.77 5.18 4.82
N GLY A 81 -3.70 6.49 4.55
CA GLY A 81 -2.45 7.22 4.37
C GLY A 81 -1.77 6.92 3.04
N TYR A 82 -2.55 6.68 1.97
CA TYR A 82 -2.02 6.47 0.62
C TYR A 82 -1.64 7.79 -0.07
N ASP A 83 -1.97 8.94 0.52
CA ASP A 83 -1.69 10.27 0.02
C ASP A 83 -0.23 10.72 0.17
N HIS A 84 0.61 9.93 0.84
CA HIS A 84 2.04 10.24 1.04
C HIS A 84 2.85 10.31 -0.27
N ILE A 85 2.34 9.73 -1.36
CA ILE A 85 3.00 9.71 -2.67
C ILE A 85 1.94 9.75 -3.78
N SER A 86 2.22 10.48 -4.87
CA SER A 86 1.36 10.50 -6.05
C SER A 86 1.52 9.23 -6.89
N LEU A 87 0.55 8.97 -7.77
CA LEU A 87 0.59 7.86 -8.74
C LEU A 87 1.90 7.87 -9.57
N GLU A 88 2.30 9.04 -10.05
CA GLU A 88 3.53 9.23 -10.83
C GLU A 88 4.77 8.93 -9.99
N GLY A 89 4.77 9.34 -8.72
CA GLY A 89 5.85 9.03 -7.78
C GLY A 89 6.02 7.52 -7.58
N CYS A 90 4.91 6.78 -7.42
CA CYS A 90 4.93 5.32 -7.32
C CYS A 90 5.56 4.67 -8.55
N ILE A 91 5.20 5.11 -9.75
CA ILE A 91 5.76 4.60 -11.01
C ILE A 91 7.27 4.88 -11.08
N GLY A 92 7.69 6.10 -10.73
CA GLY A 92 9.10 6.49 -10.72
C GLY A 92 9.95 5.62 -9.79
N VAL A 93 9.46 5.37 -8.57
CA VAL A 93 10.16 4.52 -7.59
C VAL A 93 10.30 3.07 -8.08
N LEU A 94 9.26 2.51 -8.69
CA LEU A 94 9.31 1.15 -9.25
C LEU A 94 10.31 1.03 -10.39
N ILE A 95 10.37 2.01 -11.30
CA ILE A 95 11.35 2.05 -12.39
C ILE A 95 12.77 2.13 -11.82
N ALA A 96 13.00 2.98 -10.81
CA ALA A 96 14.29 3.09 -10.14
C ALA A 96 14.71 1.74 -9.51
N PHE A 97 13.79 1.03 -8.87
CA PHE A 97 14.03 -0.31 -8.32
C PHE A 97 14.42 -1.32 -9.41
N ILE A 98 13.77 -1.31 -10.56
CA ILE A 98 14.10 -2.18 -11.69
C ILE A 98 15.54 -1.91 -12.17
N ILE A 99 15.88 -0.63 -12.39
CA ILE A 99 17.22 -0.24 -12.83
C ILE A 99 18.27 -0.66 -11.80
N PHE A 100 18.00 -0.41 -10.52
CA PHE A 100 18.88 -0.79 -9.41
C PHE A 100 19.13 -2.30 -9.38
N CYS A 101 18.07 -3.12 -9.39
CA CYS A 101 18.18 -4.58 -9.38
C CYS A 101 18.93 -5.11 -10.60
N ARG A 102 18.70 -4.51 -11.79
CA ARG A 102 19.42 -4.89 -13.02
C ARG A 102 20.91 -4.53 -12.96
N ALA A 103 21.25 -3.35 -12.45
CA ALA A 103 22.64 -2.94 -12.27
C ALA A 103 23.36 -3.85 -11.27
N TRP A 104 22.72 -4.15 -10.14
CA TRP A 104 23.26 -5.07 -9.13
C TRP A 104 23.47 -6.49 -9.68
N ALA A 105 22.51 -7.01 -10.43
CA ALA A 105 22.64 -8.31 -11.08
C ALA A 105 23.77 -8.33 -12.12
N PHE A 106 23.91 -7.27 -12.92
CA PHE A 106 24.99 -7.14 -13.90
C PHE A 106 26.37 -7.11 -13.22
N ILE A 107 26.50 -6.36 -12.13
CA ILE A 107 27.72 -6.33 -11.31
C ILE A 107 28.02 -7.72 -10.75
N GLY A 108 27.03 -8.39 -10.16
CA GLY A 108 27.19 -9.74 -9.61
C GLY A 108 27.67 -10.75 -10.64
N VAL A 109 27.06 -10.79 -11.83
CA VAL A 109 27.48 -11.69 -12.92
C VAL A 109 28.89 -11.35 -13.40
N ARG A 110 29.28 -10.08 -13.44
CA ARG A 110 30.62 -9.65 -13.85
C ARG A 110 31.70 -10.10 -12.86
N PHE A 111 31.44 -10.05 -11.56
CA PHE A 111 32.42 -10.42 -10.53
C PHE A 111 32.45 -11.93 -10.21
N LEU A 112 31.36 -12.67 -10.45
CA LEU A 112 31.31 -14.13 -10.31
C LEU A 112 31.90 -14.88 -11.52
N LYS A 113 32.13 -14.18 -12.63
CA LYS A 113 32.74 -14.74 -13.86
C LYS A 113 34.24 -14.44 -13.96
N ASN A 114 34.91 -14.32 -12.82
CA ASN A 114 36.37 -14.40 -12.63
C ASN A 114 36.66 -15.52 -11.64
#